data_AF-A0A933CXU7-F1
#
_entry.id   AF-A0A933CXU7-F1
#
_cell.length_a   1.000
_cell.length_b   1.000
_cell.length_c   1.000
_cell.angle_alpha   90.00
_cell.angle_beta   90.00
_cell.angle_gamma   90.00
#
_symmetry.space_group_name_H-M   'P 1'
#
loop_
_entity.id
_entity.type
_entity.pdbx_description
1 polymer ?
#
loop_
_entity_poly.entity_id
_entity_poly.type
_entity_poly.pdbx_seq_one_letter_code
_entity_poly.pdbx_strand_id
1 'polypeptide(L)'
;MRYDRRICSTRAQNEGMGALQKIILDVANEPDPERRKTILLGSFSRAVIEAVASGNVTGQCSECVRVCPIHREAQKLTAKIPTAEQLY
;
A
#
# COMPACT_ATOMS: atom_id res chain seq x y z
N MET A 1 6.39 -4.53 -20.27
CA MET A 1 7.62 -4.07 -19.59
C MET A 1 8.11 -5.19 -18.70
N ARG A 2 9.41 -5.50 -18.69
CA ARG A 2 10.03 -6.50 -17.80
C ARG A 2 10.36 -5.83 -16.46
N TYR A 3 10.30 -6.56 -15.34
CA TYR A 3 10.69 -5.99 -14.05
C TYR A 3 12.14 -5.49 -14.06
N ASP A 4 12.33 -4.23 -13.70
CA ASP A 4 13.63 -3.66 -13.36
C ASP A 4 13.64 -3.32 -11.87
N ARG A 5 14.50 -4.00 -11.09
CA ARG A 5 14.56 -3.82 -9.64
C ARG A 5 14.80 -2.36 -9.26
N ARG A 6 15.67 -1.64 -9.96
CA ARG A 6 16.02 -0.26 -9.62
C ARG A 6 14.85 0.68 -9.84
N ILE A 7 14.10 0.50 -10.93
CA ILE A 7 13.02 1.42 -11.30
C ILE A 7 11.72 1.05 -10.59
N CYS A 8 11.36 -0.23 -10.62
CA CYS A 8 10.08 -0.72 -10.13
C CYS A 8 9.99 -0.74 -8.60
N SER A 9 11.08 -1.07 -7.88
CA SER A 9 11.06 -1.03 -6.40
C SER A 9 10.96 0.40 -5.87
N THR A 10 11.71 1.33 -6.49
CA THR A 10 11.64 2.75 -6.15
C THR A 10 10.26 3.33 -6.43
N ARG A 11 9.63 3.01 -7.57
CA ARG A 11 8.25 3.42 -7.84
C ARG A 11 7.27 2.88 -6.80
N ALA A 12 7.27 1.57 -6.56
CA ALA A 12 6.34 0.95 -5.60
C ALA A 12 6.47 1.52 -4.17
N GLN A 13 7.65 1.98 -3.77
CA GLN A 13 7.88 2.55 -2.44
C GLN A 13 7.64 4.05 -2.34
N ASN A 14 7.67 4.80 -3.44
CA ASN A 14 7.65 6.27 -3.39
C ASN A 14 6.45 6.89 -4.12
N GLU A 15 5.76 6.15 -4.97
CA GLU A 15 4.64 6.66 -5.75
C GLU A 15 3.38 6.73 -4.88
N GLY A 16 2.71 7.88 -4.87
CA GLY A 16 1.50 8.11 -4.06
C GLY A 16 1.73 8.59 -2.61
N MET A 17 2.97 8.66 -2.11
CA MET A 17 3.23 9.10 -0.73
C MET A 17 3.28 10.62 -0.52
N GLY A 18 3.47 11.42 -1.58
CA GLY A 18 3.74 12.85 -1.45
C GLY A 18 2.61 13.66 -0.77
N ALA A 19 1.35 13.38 -1.12
CA ALA A 19 0.21 14.06 -0.51
C ALA A 19 0.05 13.73 0.98
N LEU A 20 0.28 12.46 1.34
CA LEU A 20 0.24 12.01 2.73
C LEU A 20 1.36 12.64 3.57
N GLN A 21 2.59 12.64 3.06
CA GLN A 21 3.74 13.24 3.74
C GLN A 21 3.53 14.74 4.01
N LYS A 22 2.95 15.48 3.04
CA LYS A 22 2.62 16.89 3.22
C LYS A 22 1.60 17.09 4.36
N ILE A 23 0.51 16.32 4.37
CA ILE A 23 -0.52 16.44 5.41
C ILE A 23 0.03 16.08 6.80
N ILE A 24 0.95 15.12 6.89
CA ILE A 24 1.63 14.80 8.17
C ILE A 24 2.36 16.03 8.71
N LEU A 25 3.10 16.75 7.85
CA LEU A 25 3.80 17.98 8.25
C LEU A 25 2.82 19.08 8.64
N ASP A 26 1.72 19.25 7.90
CA ASP A 26 0.70 20.25 8.21
C ASP A 26 0.06 19.97 9.58
N VAL A 27 -0.31 18.72 9.88
CA VAL A 27 -0.88 18.31 11.17
C VAL A 27 0.13 18.46 12.31
N ALA A 28 1.39 18.08 12.10
CA ALA A 28 2.42 18.15 13.13
C ALA A 28 2.70 19.59 13.58
N ASN A 29 2.57 20.56 12.66
CA ASN A 29 2.82 21.96 12.91
C ASN A 29 1.56 22.79 13.22
N GLU A 30 0.35 22.21 13.19
CA GLU A 30 -0.91 22.93 13.43
C GLU A 30 -1.08 23.25 14.93
N PRO A 31 -0.99 24.53 15.36
CA PRO A 31 -1.07 24.89 16.77
C PRO A 31 -2.46 24.72 17.38
N ASP A 32 -3.53 24.86 16.59
CA ASP A 32 -4.91 24.76 17.09
C ASP A 32 -5.35 23.28 17.22
N PRO A 33 -5.65 22.78 18.43
CA PRO A 33 -6.03 21.40 18.64
C PRO A 33 -7.34 21.00 17.93
N GLU A 34 -8.30 21.92 17.78
CA GLU A 34 -9.57 21.59 17.11
C GLU A 34 -9.39 21.49 15.60
N ARG A 35 -8.66 22.45 15.02
CA ARG A 35 -8.26 22.39 13.60
C ARG A 35 -7.42 21.16 13.30
N ARG A 36 -6.49 20.78 14.19
CA ARG A 36 -5.69 19.56 14.06
C ARG A 36 -6.56 18.30 14.03
N LYS A 37 -7.56 18.20 14.90
CA LYS A 37 -8.54 17.09 14.88
C LYS A 37 -9.31 17.04 13.57
N THR A 38 -9.77 18.19 13.05
CA THR A 38 -10.48 18.25 11.77
C THR A 38 -9.61 17.74 10.63
N ILE A 39 -8.33 18.14 10.56
CA ILE A 39 -7.41 17.68 9.52
C ILE A 39 -7.15 16.17 9.65
N LEU A 40 -6.93 15.68 10.88
CA LEU A 40 -6.70 14.25 11.17
C LEU A 40 -7.90 13.38 10.76
N LEU A 41 -9.10 13.75 11.18
CA LEU A 41 -10.31 12.97 10.93
C LEU A 41 -10.80 13.10 9.48
N GLY A 42 -10.51 14.21 8.79
CA GLY A 42 -10.89 14.45 7.41
C GLY A 42 -9.79 14.10 6.41
N SER A 43 -9.04 15.13 6.00
CA SER A 43 -8.09 15.07 4.88
C SER A 43 -6.99 14.03 5.07
N PHE A 44 -6.47 13.86 6.29
CA PHE A 44 -5.45 12.86 6.58
C PHE A 44 -5.97 11.43 6.38
N SER A 45 -7.12 11.09 6.98
CA SER A 45 -7.75 9.78 6.79
C SER A 45 -7.97 9.44 5.31
N ARG A 46 -8.45 10.42 4.53
CA ARG A 46 -8.60 10.26 3.07
C ARG A 46 -7.25 10.01 2.39
N ALA A 47 -6.22 10.79 2.72
CA ALA A 47 -4.89 10.65 2.13
C ALA A 47 -4.24 9.30 2.47
N VAL A 48 -4.49 8.74 3.66
CA VAL A 48 -4.05 7.38 4.02
C VAL A 48 -4.71 6.33 3.13
N ILE A 49 -6.04 6.40 2.97
CA ILE A 49 -6.78 5.46 2.10
C ILE A 49 -6.26 5.55 0.66
N GLU A 50 -6.06 6.77 0.15
CA GLU A 50 -5.57 7.02 -1.20
C GLU A 50 -4.13 6.53 -1.40
N ALA A 51 -3.25 6.70 -0.41
CA ALA A 51 -1.88 6.19 -0.44
C ALA A 51 -1.85 4.64 -0.45
N VAL A 52 -2.68 3.99 0.37
CA VAL A 52 -2.79 2.53 0.39
C VAL A 52 -3.35 2.01 -0.94
N ALA A 53 -4.41 2.64 -1.46
CA ALA A 53 -5.00 2.28 -2.74
C ALA A 53 -3.99 2.46 -3.89
N SER A 54 -3.28 3.59 -3.92
CA SER A 54 -2.27 3.89 -4.93
C SER A 54 -1.10 2.93 -4.87
N GLY A 55 -0.57 2.64 -3.68
CA GLY A 55 0.51 1.68 -3.48
C GLY A 55 0.12 0.26 -3.91
N ASN A 56 -1.13 -0.14 -3.64
CA ASN A 56 -1.68 -1.39 -4.14
C ASN A 56 -1.71 -1.45 -5.68
N VAL A 57 -2.03 -0.34 -6.36
CA VAL A 57 -2.07 -0.29 -7.84
C VAL A 57 -0.67 -0.17 -8.46
N THR A 58 0.22 0.64 -7.90
CA THR A 58 1.59 0.83 -8.44
C THR A 58 2.48 -0.38 -8.20
N GLY A 59 2.25 -1.14 -7.12
CA GLY A 59 2.87 -2.45 -6.91
C GLY A 59 2.37 -3.56 -7.83
N GLN A 60 1.27 -3.33 -8.57
CA GLN A 60 0.59 -4.32 -9.42
C GLN A 60 1.02 -4.31 -10.89
N CYS A 61 2.22 -3.81 -11.21
CA CYS A 61 2.85 -4.30 -12.43
C CYS A 61 2.93 -5.83 -12.29
N SER A 62 2.31 -6.62 -13.19
CA SER A 62 2.21 -8.09 -13.03
C SER A 62 3.59 -8.73 -12.81
N GLU A 63 4.61 -8.12 -13.40
CA GLU A 63 6.02 -8.45 -13.20
C GLU A 63 6.54 -8.20 -11.78
N CYS A 64 6.10 -7.13 -11.11
CA CYS A 64 6.45 -6.78 -9.73
C CYS A 64 5.90 -7.81 -8.75
N VAL A 65 4.64 -8.23 -8.94
CA VAL A 65 4.00 -9.30 -8.16
C VAL A 65 4.70 -10.65 -8.39
N ARG A 66 5.03 -10.97 -9.66
CA ARG A 66 5.71 -12.21 -10.06
C ARG A 66 7.09 -12.38 -9.42
N VAL A 67 7.83 -11.29 -9.22
CA VAL A 67 9.23 -11.32 -8.72
C VAL A 67 9.37 -10.85 -7.27
N CYS A 68 8.31 -10.34 -6.65
CA CYS A 68 8.33 -9.84 -5.28
C CYS A 68 8.73 -10.98 -4.32
N PRO A 69 9.83 -10.85 -3.55
CA PRO A 69 10.26 -11.91 -2.64
C PRO A 69 9.22 -12.18 -1.53
N ILE A 70 8.50 -11.15 -1.07
CA ILE A 70 7.43 -11.25 -0.07
C ILE A 70 6.23 -12.03 -0.64
N HIS A 71 5.81 -11.70 -1.86
CA HIS A 71 4.65 -12.34 -2.48
C HIS A 71 4.98 -13.73 -3.04
N ARG A 72 6.22 -13.99 -3.45
CA ARG A 72 6.71 -15.31 -3.87
C ARG A 72 6.64 -16.33 -2.73
N GLU A 73 6.81 -15.91 -1.49
CA GLU A 73 6.59 -16.78 -0.32
C GLU A 73 5.10 -16.95 -0.01
N ALA A 74 4.29 -15.89 -0.12
CA ALA A 74 2.84 -15.98 0.01
C ALA A 74 2.17 -16.85 -1.08
N GLN A 75 2.73 -16.88 -2.30
CA GLN A 75 2.31 -17.80 -3.38
C GLN A 75 2.70 -19.25 -3.12
N LYS A 76 3.68 -19.50 -2.24
CA LYS A 76 4.02 -20.85 -1.76
C LYS A 76 3.12 -21.31 -0.63
N LEU A 77 2.20 -20.48 -0.13
CA LEU A 77 1.12 -20.95 0.72
C LEU A 77 0.27 -21.87 -0.14
N THR A 78 0.48 -23.15 0.08
CA THR A 78 -0.15 -24.28 -0.56
C THR A 78 -1.63 -24.02 -0.71
N ALA A 79 -2.13 -24.12 -1.94
CA ALA A 79 -3.51 -24.52 -2.13
C ALA A 79 -3.68 -25.82 -1.33
N LYS A 80 -4.22 -25.72 -0.11
CA LYS A 80 -4.95 -26.83 0.46
C LYS A 80 -6.15 -26.98 -0.48
N ILE A 81 -5.98 -27.78 -1.51
CA ILE A 81 -7.10 -28.38 -2.22
C ILE A 81 -7.90 -29.03 -1.10
N PRO A 82 -9.13 -28.57 -0.80
CA PRO A 82 -9.94 -29.29 0.16
C PRO A 82 -10.13 -30.67 -0.47
N THR A 83 -9.52 -31.70 0.13
CA THR A 83 -9.88 -33.07 -0.20
C THR A 83 -11.37 -33.19 0.10
N ALA A 84 -12.14 -33.68 -0.87
CA ALA A 84 -13.60 -33.74 -0.88
C ALA A 84 -14.21 -34.68 0.19
N GLU A 85 -13.50 -34.92 1.30
CA GLU A 85 -13.80 -35.93 2.31
C GLU A 85 -14.29 -35.32 3.64
N GLN A 86 -14.52 -34.00 3.70
CA GLN A 86 -15.05 -33.31 4.89
C GLN A 86 -16.47 -32.78 4.70
N LEU A 87 -17.21 -33.28 3.71
CA LEU A 87 -18.63 -32.97 3.52
C LEU A 87 -19.48 -34.25 3.54
N TYR A 88 -19.32 -35.06 4.60
CA TYR A 88 -20.35 -35.98 5.10
C TYR A 88 -20.24 -36.09 6.62
#